data_AF-A0A564Y575-F1
#
_entry.id   AF-A0A564Y575-F1
#
_cell.length_a   1.000
_cell.length_b   1.000
_cell.length_c   1.000
_cell.angle_alpha   90.00
_cell.angle_beta   90.00
_cell.angle_gamma   90.00
#
_symmetry.space_group_name_H-M   'P 1'
#
loop_
_entity.id
_entity.type
_entity.pdbx_description
1 polymer ?
#
loop_
_entity_poly.entity_id
_entity_poly.type
_entity_poly.pdbx_seq_one_letter_code
_entity_poly.pdbx_strand_id
1 'polypeptide(L)'
;AQQPIGLRRLGGHKSRVPVVGVLIEGGHHTFRRVFDLLTGRNPVPVVICDGSGRAADLLSFMCRYAGSDGDLVPNLRRQVVTNIARTFQLNQVEAETLYLDMKLCMRRRDLLSVFQMGDGTSDEIDLMILTALLQAPGQNLTPADQLSLTMAWQRPDIARTRILVNVNDWSKPALENAMTDALVNDRLEFVQLLLQKGLDIYKFLTDRRLEDLYLATYALKNNFFSRLFRKLLGARSNITLRAIGNML
;
A
#
# COMPACT_ATOMS: atom_id res chain seq x y z
N ALA A 1 14.88 -4.63 -16.93
CA ALA A 1 15.58 -3.96 -15.81
C ALA A 1 14.54 -3.36 -14.87
N GLN A 2 14.21 -4.05 -13.78
CA GLN A 2 13.28 -3.52 -12.77
C GLN A 2 14.07 -2.63 -11.81
N GLN A 3 13.81 -1.31 -11.82
CA GLN A 3 14.29 -0.45 -10.74
C GLN A 3 13.55 -0.82 -9.45
N PRO A 4 14.23 -0.82 -8.29
CA PRO A 4 13.55 -1.07 -7.02
C PRO A 4 12.61 0.10 -6.70
N ILE A 5 11.32 -0.17 -6.51
CA ILE A 5 10.29 0.79 -6.05
C ILE A 5 10.46 1.08 -4.53
N GLY A 6 11.69 1.00 -4.01
CA GLY A 6 11.98 1.13 -2.58
C GLY A 6 12.39 2.56 -2.23
N LEU A 7 11.76 3.12 -1.19
CA LEU A 7 12.22 4.36 -0.55
C LEU A 7 13.67 4.17 -0.05
N ARG A 8 14.53 5.18 -0.22
CA ARG A 8 15.87 5.13 0.37
C ARG A 8 15.76 5.41 1.86
N ARG A 9 16.08 4.42 2.69
CA ARG A 9 16.14 4.55 4.16
C ARG A 9 17.61 4.51 4.62
N LEU A 10 17.99 5.34 5.59
CA LEU A 10 19.33 5.34 6.20
C LEU A 10 19.61 4.13 7.11
N GLY A 11 18.64 3.21 7.28
CA GLY A 11 18.71 2.03 8.15
C GLY A 11 18.25 0.69 7.54
N GLY A 12 18.22 0.57 6.21
CA GLY A 12 18.29 -0.72 5.50
C GLY A 12 17.34 -1.86 5.91
N HIS A 13 16.02 -1.69 5.78
CA HIS A 13 15.11 -2.83 5.58
C HIS A 13 14.56 -2.79 4.15
N LYS A 14 14.86 -3.83 3.35
CA LYS A 14 14.28 -4.00 2.01
C LYS A 14 12.82 -4.41 2.16
N SER A 15 11.91 -3.45 2.03
CA SER A 15 10.48 -3.76 1.96
C SER A 15 10.17 -4.52 0.65
N ARG A 16 9.41 -5.62 0.75
CA ARG A 16 8.97 -6.40 -0.40
C ARG A 16 7.98 -5.56 -1.21
N VAL A 17 8.05 -5.60 -2.53
CA VAL A 17 7.09 -4.89 -3.39
C VAL A 17 5.69 -5.47 -3.12
N PRO A 18 4.74 -4.66 -2.63
CA PRO A 18 3.40 -5.13 -2.31
C PRO A 18 2.62 -5.40 -3.61
N VAL A 19 1.79 -6.44 -3.60
CA VAL A 19 1.01 -6.88 -4.77
C VAL A 19 -0.47 -6.91 -4.39
N VAL A 20 -1.32 -6.49 -5.32
CA VAL A 20 -2.78 -6.47 -5.19
C VAL A 20 -3.37 -7.03 -6.48
N GLY A 21 -4.39 -7.88 -6.35
CA GLY A 21 -5.21 -8.32 -7.46
C GLY A 21 -6.35 -7.33 -7.71
N VAL A 22 -6.69 -7.07 -8.97
CA VAL A 22 -7.89 -6.31 -9.31
C VAL A 22 -8.77 -7.21 -10.17
N LEU A 23 -10.00 -7.43 -9.71
CA LEU A 23 -11.00 -8.23 -10.40
C LEU A 23 -11.96 -7.30 -11.13
N ILE A 24 -11.87 -7.32 -12.46
CA ILE A 24 -12.80 -6.67 -13.37
C ILE A 24 -13.46 -7.77 -14.19
N GLU A 25 -14.79 -7.81 -14.14
CA GLU A 25 -15.63 -8.77 -14.83
C GLU A 25 -15.21 -10.23 -14.58
N GLY A 26 -14.88 -11.02 -15.62
CA GLY A 26 -14.28 -12.35 -15.48
C GLY A 26 -15.23 -13.54 -15.72
N GLY A 27 -14.62 -14.68 -16.04
CA GLY A 27 -15.30 -15.95 -16.34
C GLY A 27 -15.37 -16.90 -15.14
N HIS A 28 -15.85 -18.13 -15.36
CA HIS A 28 -16.02 -19.12 -14.29
C HIS A 28 -14.70 -19.53 -13.60
N HIS A 29 -13.57 -19.58 -14.33
CA HIS A 29 -12.25 -19.88 -13.74
C HIS A 29 -11.73 -18.81 -12.78
N THR A 30 -12.34 -17.62 -12.76
CA THR A 30 -11.87 -16.49 -11.98
C THR A 30 -11.98 -16.75 -10.47
N PHE A 31 -13.04 -17.41 -10.01
CA PHE A 31 -13.22 -17.68 -8.58
C PHE A 31 -12.09 -18.53 -8.02
N ARG A 32 -11.66 -19.55 -8.77
CA ARG A 32 -10.53 -20.39 -8.38
C ARG A 32 -9.23 -19.60 -8.30
N ARG A 33 -8.97 -18.73 -9.29
CA ARG A 33 -7.79 -17.85 -9.26
C ARG A 33 -7.80 -16.89 -8.08
N VAL A 34 -8.95 -16.30 -7.77
CA VAL A 34 -9.10 -15.44 -6.59
C VAL A 34 -8.83 -16.25 -5.32
N PHE A 35 -9.41 -17.45 -5.20
CA PHE A 35 -9.13 -18.33 -4.07
C PHE A 35 -7.63 -18.63 -3.90
N ASP A 36 -6.93 -18.95 -4.99
CA ASP A 36 -5.49 -19.21 -4.98
C ASP A 36 -4.67 -17.97 -4.55
N LEU A 37 -5.08 -16.77 -4.97
CA LEU A 37 -4.47 -15.51 -4.53
C LEU A 37 -4.66 -15.28 -3.02
N LEU A 38 -5.85 -15.56 -2.50
CA LEU A 38 -6.19 -15.33 -1.09
C LEU A 38 -5.56 -16.36 -0.14
N THR A 39 -5.32 -17.58 -0.62
CA THR A 39 -4.87 -18.72 0.21
C THR A 39 -3.44 -19.20 -0.09
N GLY A 40 -2.80 -18.65 -1.13
CA GLY A 40 -1.42 -18.98 -1.49
C GLY A 40 -0.40 -18.66 -0.38
N ARG A 41 0.84 -19.13 -0.57
CA ARG A 41 1.95 -18.95 0.38
C ARG A 41 2.19 -17.49 0.76
N ASN A 42 1.90 -16.56 -0.14
CA ASN A 42 1.86 -15.13 0.13
C ASN A 42 0.46 -14.62 -0.26
N PRO A 43 -0.47 -14.47 0.70
CA PRO A 43 -1.81 -13.99 0.39
C PRO A 43 -1.78 -12.62 -0.27
N VAL A 44 -2.56 -12.46 -1.33
CA VAL A 44 -2.67 -11.23 -2.11
C VAL A 44 -4.07 -10.64 -1.89
N PRO A 45 -4.19 -9.39 -1.40
CA PRO A 45 -5.48 -8.71 -1.32
C PRO A 45 -6.06 -8.52 -2.72
N VAL A 46 -7.38 -8.61 -2.85
CA VAL A 46 -8.09 -8.45 -4.13
C VAL A 46 -9.14 -7.35 -4.02
N VAL A 47 -9.06 -6.37 -4.91
CA VAL A 47 -10.09 -5.34 -5.11
C VAL A 47 -11.04 -5.81 -6.20
N ILE A 48 -12.32 -5.91 -5.89
CA ILE A 48 -13.40 -6.33 -6.80
C ILE A 48 -14.10 -5.07 -7.31
N CYS A 49 -14.14 -4.89 -8.63
CA CYS A 49 -14.88 -3.81 -9.26
C CYS A 49 -16.34 -4.27 -9.48
N ASP A 50 -17.21 -3.94 -8.55
CA ASP A 50 -18.65 -4.19 -8.66
C ASP A 50 -19.29 -3.32 -9.75
N GLY A 51 -20.21 -3.91 -10.51
CA GLY A 51 -20.82 -3.29 -11.68
C GLY A 51 -20.00 -3.52 -12.97
N SER A 52 -18.85 -4.18 -12.87
CA SER A 52 -18.06 -4.54 -14.05
C SER A 52 -18.55 -5.82 -14.76
N GLY A 53 -19.42 -6.62 -14.12
CA GLY A 53 -20.08 -7.76 -14.75
C GLY A 53 -19.66 -9.14 -14.22
N ARG A 54 -20.43 -10.15 -14.64
CA ARG A 54 -20.15 -11.60 -14.51
C ARG A 54 -19.55 -12.00 -13.15
N ALA A 55 -18.30 -12.48 -13.12
CA ALA A 55 -17.68 -13.02 -11.90
C ALA A 55 -17.45 -11.96 -10.82
N ALA A 56 -17.07 -10.73 -11.20
CA ALA A 56 -16.88 -9.62 -10.27
C ALA A 56 -18.18 -9.30 -9.51
N ASP A 57 -19.30 -9.15 -10.21
CA ASP A 57 -20.59 -8.82 -9.59
C ASP A 57 -21.09 -9.97 -8.69
N LEU A 58 -20.92 -11.21 -9.13
CA LEU A 58 -21.28 -12.40 -8.33
C LEU A 58 -20.46 -12.49 -7.04
N LEU A 59 -19.15 -12.22 -7.10
CA LEU A 59 -18.29 -12.25 -5.91
C LEU A 59 -18.52 -11.04 -4.99
N SER A 60 -18.74 -9.85 -5.56
CA SER A 60 -19.16 -8.64 -4.85
C SER A 60 -20.48 -8.88 -4.10
N PHE A 61 -21.44 -9.55 -4.73
CA PHE A 61 -22.69 -9.94 -4.10
C PHE A 61 -22.45 -10.86 -2.88
N MET A 62 -21.59 -11.87 -3.01
CA MET A 62 -21.19 -12.71 -1.87
C MET A 62 -20.56 -11.87 -0.76
N CYS A 63 -19.68 -10.93 -1.09
CA CYS A 63 -19.06 -10.03 -0.11
C CYS A 63 -20.06 -9.17 0.65
N ARG A 64 -21.30 -8.95 0.16
CA ARG A 64 -22.33 -8.18 0.86
C ARG A 64 -23.25 -9.05 1.69
N TYR A 65 -23.66 -10.19 1.14
CA TYR A 65 -24.80 -10.96 1.66
C TYR A 65 -24.43 -12.29 2.30
N ALA A 66 -23.18 -12.77 2.14
CA ALA A 66 -22.73 -13.97 2.82
C ALA A 66 -22.65 -13.76 4.33
N GLY A 67 -23.11 -14.76 5.09
CA GLY A 67 -23.04 -14.82 6.54
C GLY A 67 -21.61 -14.97 7.04
N SER A 68 -21.46 -15.08 8.37
CA SER A 68 -20.16 -15.27 9.02
C SER A 68 -19.48 -16.61 8.66
N ASP A 69 -20.25 -17.61 8.24
CA ASP A 69 -19.76 -18.90 7.74
C ASP A 69 -19.32 -18.84 6.26
N GLY A 70 -19.52 -17.69 5.60
CA GLY A 70 -19.22 -17.46 4.19
C GLY A 70 -20.29 -17.98 3.23
N ASP A 71 -21.44 -18.45 3.72
CA ASP A 71 -22.55 -18.95 2.89
C ASP A 71 -23.71 -17.96 2.81
N LEU A 72 -24.56 -18.12 1.80
CA LEU A 72 -25.83 -17.40 1.69
C LEU A 72 -26.96 -18.22 2.31
N VAL A 73 -28.02 -17.52 2.73
CA VAL A 73 -29.28 -18.18 3.12
C VAL A 73 -29.83 -19.04 1.98
N PRO A 74 -30.52 -20.17 2.25
CA PRO A 74 -30.87 -21.17 1.23
C PRO A 74 -31.64 -20.63 0.02
N ASN A 75 -32.53 -19.64 0.23
CA ASN A 75 -33.29 -19.02 -0.86
C ASN A 75 -32.38 -18.22 -1.79
N LEU A 76 -31.47 -17.45 -1.22
CA LEU A 76 -30.53 -16.61 -1.97
C LEU A 76 -29.46 -17.46 -2.65
N ARG A 77 -28.97 -18.50 -1.98
CA ARG A 77 -28.10 -19.51 -2.59
C ARG A 77 -28.70 -20.10 -3.85
N ARG A 78 -29.95 -20.58 -3.80
CA ARG A 78 -30.63 -21.15 -4.99
C ARG A 78 -30.69 -20.15 -6.14
N GLN A 79 -31.05 -18.90 -5.84
CA GLN A 79 -31.10 -17.83 -6.85
C GLN A 79 -29.71 -17.55 -7.45
N VAL A 80 -28.67 -17.49 -6.63
CA VAL A 80 -27.29 -17.26 -7.09
C VAL A 80 -26.81 -18.42 -7.96
N VAL A 81 -27.07 -19.68 -7.58
CA VAL A 81 -26.71 -20.85 -8.41
C VAL A 81 -27.43 -20.80 -9.77
N THR A 82 -28.72 -20.48 -9.80
CA THR A 82 -29.45 -20.29 -11.07
C THR A 82 -28.86 -19.16 -11.90
N ASN A 83 -28.44 -18.07 -11.26
CA ASN A 83 -27.78 -16.96 -11.94
C ASN A 83 -26.39 -17.34 -12.47
N ILE A 84 -25.59 -18.10 -11.73
CA ILE A 84 -24.29 -18.65 -12.18
C ILE A 84 -24.49 -19.52 -13.43
N ALA A 85 -25.46 -20.45 -13.39
CA ALA A 85 -25.77 -21.33 -14.52
C ALA A 85 -26.14 -20.52 -15.77
N ARG A 86 -26.96 -19.48 -15.63
CA ARG A 86 -27.35 -18.59 -16.74
C ARG A 86 -26.18 -17.75 -17.26
N THR A 87 -25.43 -17.11 -16.36
CA THR A 87 -24.34 -16.18 -16.71
C THR A 87 -23.19 -16.87 -17.42
N PHE A 88 -22.85 -18.10 -17.02
CA PHE A 88 -21.73 -18.85 -17.59
C PHE A 88 -22.15 -20.00 -18.51
N GLN A 89 -23.45 -20.17 -18.77
CA GLN A 89 -24.02 -21.23 -19.61
C GLN A 89 -23.63 -22.65 -19.15
N LEU A 90 -23.79 -22.91 -17.86
CA LEU A 90 -23.38 -24.14 -17.20
C LEU A 90 -24.56 -24.99 -16.77
N ASN A 91 -24.32 -26.29 -16.58
CA ASN A 91 -25.31 -27.16 -15.98
C ASN A 91 -25.40 -26.94 -14.45
N GLN A 92 -26.42 -27.52 -13.82
CA GLN A 92 -26.68 -27.33 -12.38
C GLN A 92 -25.51 -27.79 -11.49
N VAL A 93 -24.84 -28.90 -11.85
CA VAL A 93 -23.73 -29.46 -11.05
C VAL A 93 -22.51 -28.55 -11.11
N GLU A 94 -22.19 -28.03 -12.30
CA GLU A 94 -21.10 -27.07 -12.51
C GLU A 94 -21.37 -25.75 -11.78
N ALA A 95 -22.61 -25.26 -11.82
CA ALA A 95 -23.01 -24.03 -11.14
C ALA A 95 -22.92 -24.15 -9.60
N GLU A 96 -23.35 -25.29 -9.03
CA GLU A 96 -23.15 -25.59 -7.60
C GLU A 96 -21.66 -25.67 -7.25
N THR A 97 -20.83 -26.23 -8.13
CA THR A 97 -19.38 -26.30 -7.92
C THR A 97 -18.74 -24.91 -7.87
N LEU A 98 -19.10 -24.02 -8.79
CA LEU A 98 -18.62 -22.63 -8.78
C LEU A 98 -19.12 -21.84 -7.58
N TYR A 99 -20.35 -22.10 -7.14
CA TYR A 99 -20.87 -21.52 -5.91
C TYR A 99 -20.00 -21.91 -4.71
N LEU A 100 -19.53 -23.16 -4.64
CA LEU A 100 -18.60 -23.59 -3.60
C LEU A 100 -17.25 -22.87 -3.68
N ASP A 101 -16.70 -22.66 -4.88
CA ASP A 101 -15.47 -21.84 -5.05
C ASP A 101 -15.67 -20.39 -4.58
N MET A 102 -16.82 -19.79 -4.87
CA MET A 102 -17.19 -18.46 -4.35
C MET A 102 -17.29 -18.46 -2.82
N LYS A 103 -17.94 -19.46 -2.22
CA LYS A 103 -18.02 -19.65 -0.76
C LYS A 103 -16.63 -19.80 -0.13
N LEU A 104 -15.71 -20.51 -0.79
CA LEU A 104 -14.33 -20.67 -0.31
C LEU A 104 -13.59 -19.32 -0.27
N CYS A 105 -13.81 -18.43 -1.24
CA CYS A 105 -13.23 -17.08 -1.22
C CYS A 105 -13.69 -16.29 0.02
N MET A 106 -14.92 -16.48 0.49
CA MET A 106 -15.45 -15.78 1.66
C MET A 106 -14.76 -16.17 2.97
N ARG A 107 -13.99 -17.28 3.00
CA ARG A 107 -13.15 -17.64 4.16
C ARG A 107 -12.02 -16.64 4.43
N ARG A 108 -11.60 -15.90 3.40
CA ARG A 108 -10.60 -14.82 3.49
C ARG A 108 -11.19 -13.48 3.05
N ARG A 109 -12.44 -13.21 3.46
CA ARG A 109 -13.16 -11.95 3.17
C ARG A 109 -12.39 -10.71 3.64
N ASP A 110 -11.55 -10.86 4.65
CA ASP A 110 -10.64 -9.84 5.19
C ASP A 110 -9.60 -9.33 4.18
N LEU A 111 -9.34 -10.09 3.11
CA LEU A 111 -8.47 -9.70 2.00
C LEU A 111 -9.24 -9.20 0.76
N LEU A 112 -10.56 -9.14 0.83
CA LEU A 112 -11.41 -8.67 -0.27
C LEU A 112 -11.89 -7.24 0.01
N SER A 113 -11.74 -6.37 -0.98
CA SER A 113 -12.29 -5.00 -0.97
C SER A 113 -13.19 -4.82 -2.18
N VAL A 114 -14.35 -4.18 -2.01
CA VAL A 114 -15.31 -3.96 -3.10
C VAL A 114 -15.31 -2.48 -3.46
N PHE A 115 -15.01 -2.19 -4.72
CA PHE A 115 -15.13 -0.86 -5.33
C PHE A 115 -16.39 -0.86 -6.20
N GLN A 116 -17.33 0.04 -5.94
CA GLN A 116 -18.51 0.21 -6.78
C GLN A 116 -18.16 1.07 -7.99
N MET A 117 -18.61 0.66 -9.18
CA MET A 117 -18.33 1.36 -10.42
C MET A 117 -19.52 2.24 -10.78
N GLY A 118 -19.30 3.55 -10.95
CA GLY A 118 -20.30 4.50 -11.46
C GLY A 118 -20.94 5.44 -10.42
N ASP A 119 -20.54 5.34 -9.16
CA ASP A 119 -21.02 6.17 -8.05
C ASP A 119 -20.02 7.26 -7.60
N GLY A 120 -18.82 7.33 -8.21
CA GLY A 120 -17.74 8.21 -7.78
C GLY A 120 -16.78 8.71 -8.87
N THR A 121 -15.80 9.51 -8.46
CA THR A 121 -14.70 10.00 -9.30
C THR A 121 -13.65 8.90 -9.54
N SER A 122 -12.87 8.99 -10.63
CA SER A 122 -11.82 8.00 -10.93
C SER A 122 -10.76 7.84 -9.83
N ASP A 123 -10.63 8.84 -8.94
CA ASP A 123 -9.64 8.92 -7.87
C ASP A 123 -10.03 8.12 -6.61
N GLU A 124 -11.10 7.32 -6.70
CA GLU A 124 -11.55 6.46 -5.61
C GLU A 124 -11.00 5.03 -5.77
N ILE A 125 -10.75 4.57 -6.99
CA ILE A 125 -10.24 3.21 -7.23
C ILE A 125 -8.76 3.08 -6.85
N ASP A 126 -7.93 4.07 -7.16
CA ASP A 126 -6.52 4.10 -6.75
C ASP A 126 -6.39 4.19 -5.22
N LEU A 127 -7.22 5.01 -4.57
CA LEU A 127 -7.33 5.06 -3.12
C LEU A 127 -7.72 3.68 -2.56
N MET A 128 -8.68 2.99 -3.17
CA MET A 128 -9.10 1.64 -2.76
C MET A 128 -7.96 0.63 -2.91
N ILE A 129 -7.26 0.64 -4.04
CA ILE A 129 -6.12 -0.25 -4.33
C ILE A 129 -5.00 -0.04 -3.30
N LEU A 130 -4.60 1.21 -3.07
CA LEU A 130 -3.53 1.54 -2.13
C LEU A 130 -3.93 1.25 -0.68
N THR A 131 -5.20 1.47 -0.35
CA THR A 131 -5.77 1.12 0.95
C THR A 131 -5.75 -0.38 1.19
N ALA A 132 -6.17 -1.18 0.20
CA ALA A 132 -6.19 -2.63 0.30
C ALA A 132 -4.78 -3.17 0.56
N LEU A 133 -3.74 -2.56 -0.03
CA LEU A 133 -2.35 -2.90 0.24
C LEU A 133 -1.93 -2.59 1.69
N LEU A 134 -2.37 -1.45 2.25
CA LEU A 134 -2.01 -1.06 3.62
C LEU A 134 -2.73 -1.89 4.68
N GLN A 135 -3.98 -2.26 4.43
CA GLN A 135 -4.87 -2.89 5.40
C GLN A 135 -4.93 -4.42 5.26
N ALA A 136 -4.29 -5.00 4.23
CA ALA A 136 -4.26 -6.43 3.99
C ALA A 136 -3.76 -7.23 5.22
N PRO A 137 -4.61 -8.09 5.81
CA PRO A 137 -4.23 -8.90 6.96
C PRO A 137 -3.07 -9.85 6.64
N GLY A 138 -2.11 -9.94 7.56
CA GLY A 138 -0.93 -10.80 7.44
C GLY A 138 0.27 -10.16 6.72
N GLN A 139 0.18 -8.91 6.26
CA GLN A 139 1.37 -8.17 5.80
C GLN A 139 2.27 -7.71 6.97
N ASN A 140 1.77 -7.70 8.21
CA ASN A 140 2.49 -7.29 9.42
C ASN A 140 3.20 -5.93 9.27
N LEU A 141 2.61 -5.01 8.51
CA LEU A 141 3.17 -3.68 8.31
C LEU A 141 3.07 -2.88 9.60
N THR A 142 4.21 -2.41 10.09
CA THR A 142 4.23 -1.42 11.18
C THR A 142 3.69 -0.08 10.67
N PRO A 143 3.22 0.84 11.53
CA PRO A 143 2.83 2.18 11.12
C PRO A 143 3.95 2.90 10.32
N ALA A 144 5.20 2.70 10.72
CA ALA A 144 6.37 3.23 10.01
C ALA A 144 6.52 2.65 8.58
N ASP A 145 6.23 1.37 8.40
CA ASP A 145 6.25 0.75 7.07
C ASP A 145 5.11 1.24 6.19
N GLN A 146 3.91 1.38 6.75
CA GLN A 146 2.78 1.99 6.05
C GLN A 146 3.11 3.42 5.61
N LEU A 147 3.69 4.23 6.50
CA LEU A 147 4.05 5.62 6.19
C LEU A 147 5.13 5.67 5.09
N SER A 148 6.13 4.80 5.17
CA SER A 148 7.16 4.70 4.13
C SER A 148 6.60 4.25 2.78
N LEU A 149 5.60 3.35 2.75
CA LEU A 149 4.91 2.97 1.53
C LEU A 149 4.14 4.16 0.94
N THR A 150 3.40 4.92 1.77
CA THR A 150 2.72 6.13 1.28
C THR A 150 3.69 7.20 0.76
N MET A 151 4.87 7.35 1.37
CA MET A 151 5.94 8.21 0.85
C MET A 151 6.47 7.71 -0.49
N ALA A 152 6.59 6.39 -0.67
CA ALA A 152 7.05 5.79 -1.93
C ALA A 152 6.03 6.02 -3.05
N TRP A 153 4.74 5.88 -2.73
CA TRP A 153 3.61 6.14 -3.64
C TRP A 153 3.33 7.63 -3.85
N GLN A 154 3.96 8.53 -3.09
CA GLN A 154 3.67 9.96 -3.10
C GLN A 154 2.19 10.27 -2.79
N ARG A 155 1.64 9.59 -1.77
CA ARG A 155 0.24 9.74 -1.34
C ARG A 155 0.13 10.28 0.10
N PRO A 156 0.39 11.58 0.31
CA PRO A 156 0.32 12.21 1.63
C PRO A 156 -1.13 12.36 2.13
N ASP A 157 -2.10 12.37 1.21
CA ASP A 157 -3.53 12.28 1.52
C ASP A 157 -3.87 10.99 2.28
N ILE A 158 -3.37 9.85 1.82
CA ILE A 158 -3.54 8.54 2.48
C ILE A 158 -2.82 8.54 3.84
N ALA A 159 -1.59 9.05 3.88
CA ALA A 159 -0.83 9.16 5.12
C ALA A 159 -1.58 10.00 6.17
N ARG A 160 -2.13 11.15 5.77
CA ARG A 160 -2.87 12.06 6.64
C ARG A 160 -4.12 11.43 7.24
N THR A 161 -4.87 10.70 6.41
CA THR A 161 -6.21 10.20 6.75
C THR A 161 -6.21 8.82 7.39
N ARG A 162 -5.20 7.98 7.11
CA ARG A 162 -5.19 6.57 7.56
C ARG A 162 -4.04 6.21 8.49
N ILE A 163 -2.92 6.94 8.45
CA ILE A 163 -1.68 6.52 9.14
C ILE A 163 -1.33 7.48 10.27
N LEU A 164 -1.31 8.79 9.98
CA LEU A 164 -1.01 9.87 10.92
C LEU A 164 -2.30 10.49 11.48
N VAL A 165 -3.29 9.65 11.80
CA VAL A 165 -4.56 10.10 12.37
C VAL A 165 -4.31 10.74 13.73
N ASN A 166 -3.63 10.01 14.62
CA ASN A 166 -3.20 10.49 15.93
C ASN A 166 -1.68 10.31 16.08
N VAL A 167 -0.99 11.41 16.32
CA VAL A 167 0.48 11.47 16.31
C VAL A 167 1.06 11.02 17.64
N ASN A 168 0.25 11.06 18.70
CA ASN A 168 0.64 10.57 20.02
C ASN A 168 0.81 9.05 20.05
N ASP A 169 0.26 8.33 19.06
CA ASP A 169 0.43 6.88 18.92
C ASP A 169 1.82 6.54 18.36
N TRP A 170 2.54 7.53 17.85
CA TRP A 170 3.85 7.36 17.27
C TRP A 170 4.96 7.65 18.28
N SER A 171 5.97 6.78 18.30
CA SER A 171 7.18 7.07 19.07
C SER A 171 7.94 8.23 18.42
N LYS A 172 8.49 9.12 19.25
CA LYS A 172 9.36 10.21 18.82
C LYS A 172 10.45 9.76 17.81
N PRO A 173 11.24 8.68 18.05
CA PRO A 173 12.24 8.24 17.08
C PRO A 173 11.64 7.78 15.75
N ALA A 174 10.43 7.20 15.73
CA ALA A 174 9.78 6.81 14.48
C ALA A 174 9.41 8.03 13.63
N LEU A 175 8.91 9.10 14.25
CA LEU A 175 8.59 10.36 13.57
C LEU A 175 9.85 11.08 13.07
N GLU A 176 10.92 11.11 13.88
CA GLU A 176 12.20 11.69 13.46
C GLU A 176 12.81 10.90 12.27
N ASN A 177 12.73 9.57 12.29
CA ASN A 177 13.15 8.74 11.16
C ASN A 177 12.30 9.02 9.91
N ALA A 178 10.98 9.14 10.06
CA ALA A 178 10.08 9.47 8.95
C ALA A 178 10.37 10.85 8.34
N MET A 179 10.68 11.84 9.18
CA MET A 179 11.10 13.18 8.74
C MET A 179 12.41 13.12 7.96
N THR A 180 13.37 12.33 8.45
CA THR A 180 14.65 12.12 7.76
C THR A 180 14.44 11.47 6.39
N ASP A 181 13.61 10.42 6.33
CA ASP A 181 13.25 9.75 5.07
C ASP A 181 12.54 10.73 4.11
N ALA A 182 11.64 11.57 4.60
CA ALA A 182 10.95 12.57 3.77
C ALA A 182 11.93 13.61 3.19
N LEU A 183 12.88 14.11 3.99
CA LEU A 183 13.90 15.06 3.53
C LEU A 183 14.86 14.44 2.50
N VAL A 184 15.36 13.22 2.77
CA VAL A 184 16.32 12.53 1.89
C VAL A 184 15.68 12.15 0.55
N ASN A 185 14.38 11.86 0.53
CA ASN A 185 13.65 11.46 -0.67
C ASN A 185 12.88 12.62 -1.34
N ASP A 186 13.15 13.87 -0.95
CA ASP A 186 12.52 15.08 -1.51
C ASP A 186 10.97 15.01 -1.49
N ARG A 187 10.41 14.72 -0.32
CA ARG A 187 8.97 14.59 -0.10
C ARG A 187 8.43 15.79 0.69
N LEU A 188 8.35 16.95 0.04
CA LEU A 188 7.92 18.21 0.67
C LEU A 188 6.55 18.10 1.37
N GLU A 189 5.56 17.49 0.73
CA GLU A 189 4.22 17.37 1.31
C GLU A 189 4.21 16.50 2.58
N PHE A 190 5.10 15.51 2.68
CA PHE A 190 5.26 14.71 3.89
C PHE A 190 5.99 15.47 5.00
N VAL A 191 6.97 16.31 4.65
CA VAL A 191 7.61 17.23 5.61
C VAL A 191 6.56 18.16 6.21
N GLN A 192 5.74 18.80 5.36
CA GLN A 192 4.66 19.67 5.82
C GLN A 192 3.66 18.92 6.70
N LEU A 193 3.27 17.70 6.29
CA LEU A 193 2.36 16.86 7.07
C LEU A 193 2.92 16.54 8.46
N LEU A 194 4.19 16.14 8.56
CA LEU A 194 4.82 15.81 9.85
C LEU A 194 4.92 17.04 10.78
N LEU A 195 5.23 18.21 10.23
CA LEU A 195 5.25 19.48 10.98
C LEU A 195 3.85 19.87 11.47
N GLN A 196 2.83 19.81 10.59
CA GLN A 196 1.43 20.06 10.96
C GLN A 196 0.93 19.12 12.06
N LYS A 197 1.45 17.90 12.07
CA LYS A 197 1.14 16.84 13.02
C LYS A 197 1.90 16.98 14.35
N GLY A 198 2.78 17.98 14.50
CA GLY A 198 3.40 18.34 15.77
C GLY A 198 4.86 17.92 15.93
N LEU A 199 5.54 17.50 14.86
CA LEU A 199 6.98 17.31 14.89
C LEU A 199 7.69 18.67 15.05
N ASP A 200 8.44 18.80 16.14
CA ASP A 200 9.23 20.00 16.44
C ASP A 200 10.57 19.98 15.68
N ILE A 201 10.68 20.86 14.68
CA ILE A 201 11.88 20.94 13.81
C ILE A 201 13.14 21.31 14.60
N TYR A 202 13.02 22.14 15.64
CA TYR A 202 14.15 22.60 16.43
C TYR A 202 14.72 21.46 17.30
N LYS A 203 13.84 20.56 17.78
CA LYS A 203 14.28 19.34 18.49
C LYS A 203 14.80 18.27 17.54
N PHE A 204 14.29 18.22 16.31
CA PHE A 204 14.71 17.25 15.31
C PHE A 204 16.11 17.54 14.75
N LEU A 205 16.42 18.80 14.44
CA LEU A 205 17.69 19.23 13.85
C LEU A 205 18.80 19.34 14.91
N THR A 206 19.43 18.21 15.21
CA THR A 206 20.68 18.15 15.98
C THR A 206 21.90 18.24 15.06
N ASP A 207 23.06 18.65 15.60
CA ASP A 207 24.31 18.72 14.83
C ASP A 207 24.59 17.41 14.08
N ARG A 208 24.49 16.27 14.78
CA ARG A 208 24.68 14.94 14.17
C ARG A 208 23.71 14.68 13.03
N ARG A 209 22.43 15.02 13.20
CA ARG A 209 21.41 14.78 12.18
C ARG A 209 21.61 15.67 10.97
N LEU A 210 22.06 16.89 11.18
CA LEU A 210 22.39 17.80 10.09
C LEU A 210 23.58 17.24 9.28
N GLU A 211 24.63 16.73 9.93
CA GLU A 211 25.73 16.02 9.25
C GLU A 211 25.22 14.82 8.44
N ASP A 212 24.36 13.99 9.03
CA ASP A 212 23.75 12.83 8.35
C ASP A 212 22.96 13.24 7.09
N LEU A 213 22.23 14.36 7.14
CA LEU A 213 21.47 14.89 5.99
C LEU A 213 22.40 15.40 4.88
N TYR A 214 23.48 16.11 5.23
CA TYR A 214 24.51 16.52 4.25
C TYR A 214 25.24 15.31 3.65
N LEU A 215 25.51 14.27 4.45
CA LEU A 215 26.09 13.01 3.97
C LEU A 215 25.15 12.28 3.01
N ALA A 216 23.86 12.22 3.33
CA ALA A 216 22.85 11.59 2.49
C ALA A 216 22.76 12.27 1.12
N THR A 217 22.77 13.61 1.09
CA THR A 217 22.77 14.38 -0.16
C THR A 217 24.09 14.23 -0.94
N TYR A 218 25.22 14.09 -0.27
CA TYR A 218 26.52 13.79 -0.89
C TYR A 218 26.54 12.44 -1.63
N ALA A 219 25.84 11.42 -1.09
CA ALA A 219 25.70 10.11 -1.72
C ALA A 219 24.86 10.13 -3.01
N LEU A 220 24.03 11.17 -3.21
CA LEU A 220 23.25 11.38 -4.44
C LEU A 220 24.18 11.85 -5.57
N LYS A 221 24.63 10.92 -6.42
CA LYS A 221 25.59 11.16 -7.51
C LYS A 221 25.17 12.18 -8.57
N ASN A 222 23.93 12.68 -8.54
CA ASN A 222 23.33 13.43 -9.66
C ASN A 222 23.23 14.95 -9.47
N ASN A 223 23.60 15.50 -8.32
CA ASN A 223 23.43 16.93 -8.05
C ASN A 223 24.74 17.71 -8.29
N PHE A 224 24.65 18.94 -8.82
CA PHE A 224 25.81 19.83 -8.97
C PHE A 224 26.53 20.05 -7.64
N PHE A 225 25.76 20.24 -6.56
CA PHE A 225 26.28 20.36 -5.20
C PHE A 225 27.10 19.15 -4.77
N SER A 226 26.65 17.91 -4.98
CA SER A 226 27.42 16.74 -4.56
C SER A 226 28.74 16.59 -5.34
N ARG A 227 28.78 17.02 -6.61
CA ARG A 227 30.00 17.10 -7.41
C ARG A 227 30.96 18.18 -6.91
N LEU A 228 30.45 19.36 -6.57
CA LEU A 228 31.23 20.45 -6.01
C LEU A 228 31.81 20.07 -4.64
N PHE A 229 30.96 19.54 -3.75
CA PHE A 229 31.36 19.07 -2.43
C PHE A 229 32.44 17.99 -2.52
N ARG A 230 32.33 17.03 -3.45
CA ARG A 230 33.34 15.99 -3.66
C ARG A 230 34.68 16.54 -4.15
N LYS A 231 34.65 17.54 -5.04
CA LYS A 231 35.87 18.20 -5.53
C LYS A 231 36.59 18.94 -4.40
N LEU A 232 35.85 19.59 -3.52
CA LEU A 232 36.42 20.46 -2.49
C LEU A 232 36.80 19.72 -1.20
N LEU A 233 36.06 18.68 -0.78
CA LEU A 233 36.33 17.89 0.44
C LEU A 233 37.32 16.73 0.22
N GLY A 234 37.58 16.35 -1.03
CA GLY A 234 38.36 15.16 -1.37
C GLY A 234 37.60 13.85 -1.10
N ALA A 235 38.08 12.74 -1.65
CA ALA A 235 37.37 11.44 -1.61
C ALA A 235 37.31 10.76 -0.22
N ARG A 236 37.95 11.32 0.82
CA ARG A 236 38.18 10.65 2.11
C ARG A 236 38.15 11.58 3.34
N SER A 237 37.21 12.49 3.42
CA SER A 237 36.99 13.24 4.67
C SER A 237 35.64 12.87 5.29
N ASN A 238 35.63 12.64 6.61
CA ASN A 238 34.39 12.61 7.38
C ASN A 238 33.75 13.99 7.22
N ILE A 239 32.59 14.04 6.55
CA ILE A 239 31.86 15.30 6.36
C ILE A 239 31.37 15.75 7.73
N THR A 240 31.94 16.85 8.23
CA THR A 240 31.54 17.49 9.49
C THR A 240 30.92 18.84 9.21
N LEU A 241 30.08 19.36 10.11
CA LEU A 241 29.49 20.70 9.96
C LEU A 241 30.56 21.79 9.82
N ARG A 242 31.71 21.64 10.50
CA ARG A 242 32.84 22.56 10.35
C ARG A 242 33.38 22.57 8.93
N ALA A 243 33.53 21.38 8.33
CA ALA A 243 34.01 21.26 6.96
C ALA A 243 33.01 21.86 5.96
N ILE A 244 31.70 21.64 6.17
CA ILE A 244 30.63 22.22 5.35
C ILE A 244 30.61 23.75 5.50
N GLY A 245 30.70 24.26 6.73
CA GLY A 245 30.69 25.70 7.02
C GLY A 245 31.85 26.46 6.41
N ASN A 246 33.04 25.84 6.30
CA ASN A 246 34.19 26.44 5.61
C ASN A 246 34.00 26.57 4.08
N MET A 247 32.95 25.98 3.51
CA MET A 247 32.69 25.96 2.07
C MET A 247 31.56 26.88 1.63
N LEU A 248 30.73 27.34 2.57
CA LEU A 248 29.60 28.26 2.36
C LEU A 248 30.06 29.71 2.59
#